data_AF-A0A6L8V5V7-F1
#
_entry.id   AF-A0A6L8V5V7-F1
#
_cell.length_a   1.000
_cell.length_b   1.000
_cell.length_c   1.000
_cell.angle_alpha   90.00
_cell.angle_beta   90.00
_cell.angle_gamma   90.00
#
_symmetry.space_group_name_H-M   'P 1'
#
loop_
_entity.id
_entity.type
_entity.pdbx_description
1 polymer ?
#
loop_
_entity_poly.entity_id
_entity_poly.type
_entity_poly.pdbx_seq_one_letter_code
_entity_poly.pdbx_strand_id
1 'polypeptide(L)'
;MTEQHMIQLLQKRGVTVEQISEIVFKLQKPYNDHLTEQECTDSVMAVLAKREVQYTLYTGIALDELAEKKLLPEPLQSILEADEPLFGVDETLALGIVHVYGMIGLTSFGYLDKEKMGIIRTLNDDKSSVHVFLDDLICGLAAAASARIAHQNEHAPDYSSKLRLD
;
A
#
# COMPACT_ATOMS: atom_id res chain seq x y z
N MET A 1 0.03 3.59 -19.58
CA MET A 1 -0.88 2.86 -18.66
C MET A 1 -1.65 3.92 -17.91
N THR A 2 -2.97 3.79 -17.79
CA THR A 2 -3.82 4.81 -17.16
C THR A 2 -4.16 4.41 -15.73
N GLU A 3 -4.25 5.38 -14.82
CA GLU A 3 -4.68 5.19 -13.43
C GLU A 3 -6.05 4.47 -13.35
N GLN A 4 -6.94 4.77 -14.29
CA GLN A 4 -8.26 4.14 -14.41
C GLN A 4 -8.18 2.62 -14.52
N HIS A 5 -7.19 2.08 -15.24
CA HIS A 5 -7.04 0.63 -15.35
C HIS A 5 -6.63 0.01 -14.01
N MET A 6 -5.83 0.71 -13.22
CA MET A 6 -5.41 0.23 -11.90
C MET A 6 -6.54 0.27 -10.90
N ILE A 7 -7.37 1.32 -10.94
CA ILE A 7 -8.60 1.38 -10.16
C ILE A 7 -9.50 0.19 -10.50
N GLN A 8 -9.70 -0.11 -11.79
CA GLN A 8 -10.51 -1.26 -12.20
C GLN A 8 -9.92 -2.60 -11.75
N LEU A 9 -8.59 -2.74 -11.78
CA LEU A 9 -7.93 -3.95 -11.30
C LEU A 9 -8.14 -4.15 -9.79
N LEU A 10 -7.92 -3.09 -8.99
CA LEU A 10 -8.19 -3.12 -7.55
C LEU A 10 -9.67 -3.41 -7.24
N GLN A 11 -10.59 -2.78 -7.97
CA GLN A 11 -12.03 -2.99 -7.80
C GLN A 11 -12.44 -4.43 -8.10
N LYS A 12 -11.85 -5.07 -9.13
CA LYS A 12 -12.07 -6.51 -9.40
C LYS A 12 -11.64 -7.40 -8.24
N ARG A 13 -10.65 -6.96 -7.47
CA ARG A 13 -10.15 -7.62 -6.27
C ARG A 13 -10.87 -7.18 -4.99
N GLY A 14 -11.94 -6.40 -5.10
CA GLY A 14 -12.75 -5.94 -3.95
C GLY A 14 -12.18 -4.74 -3.21
N VAL A 15 -11.17 -4.06 -3.76
CA VAL A 15 -10.53 -2.89 -3.14
C VAL A 15 -10.90 -1.61 -3.90
N THR A 16 -11.33 -0.59 -3.16
CA THR A 16 -11.62 0.75 -3.67
C THR A 16 -10.58 1.75 -3.20
N VAL A 17 -10.40 2.85 -3.94
CA VAL A 17 -9.46 3.92 -3.55
C VAL A 17 -9.91 4.55 -2.23
N GLU A 18 -11.21 4.71 -2.05
CA GLU A 18 -11.85 5.28 -0.87
C GLU A 18 -11.48 4.49 0.40
N GLN A 19 -11.53 3.16 0.35
CA GLN A 19 -11.12 2.30 1.48
C GLN A 19 -9.63 2.47 1.85
N ILE A 20 -8.77 2.73 0.87
CA ILE A 20 -7.35 3.00 1.10
C ILE A 20 -7.19 4.39 1.70
N SER A 21 -7.91 5.39 1.19
CA SER A 21 -7.92 6.75 1.72
C SER A 21 -8.37 6.81 3.18
N GLU A 22 -9.35 6.00 3.58
CA GLU A 22 -9.78 5.90 4.98
C GLU A 22 -8.65 5.42 5.91
N ILE A 23 -7.82 4.48 5.44
CA ILE A 23 -6.64 4.00 6.19
C ILE A 23 -5.62 5.14 6.33
N VAL A 24 -5.32 5.83 5.23
CA VAL A 24 -4.40 6.97 5.21
C VAL A 24 -4.88 8.08 6.16
N PHE A 25 -6.17 8.39 6.11
CA PHE A 25 -6.79 9.38 7.00
C PHE A 25 -6.59 9.00 8.47
N LYS A 26 -6.88 7.75 8.84
CA LYS A 26 -6.68 7.25 10.22
C LYS A 26 -5.22 7.34 10.67
N LEU A 27 -4.27 7.04 9.79
CA LEU A 27 -2.84 7.13 10.10
C LEU A 27 -2.37 8.57 10.31
N GLN A 28 -2.85 9.51 9.49
CA GLN A 28 -2.33 10.87 9.46
C GLN A 28 -3.11 11.85 10.34
N LYS A 29 -4.39 11.58 10.64
CA LYS A 29 -5.23 12.46 11.46
C LYS A 29 -4.61 12.84 12.83
N PRO A 30 -3.96 11.93 13.58
CA PRO A 30 -3.32 12.28 14.85
C PRO A 30 -2.17 13.30 14.73
N TYR A 31 -1.64 13.52 13.53
CA TYR A 31 -0.50 14.41 13.27
C TYR A 31 -0.91 15.66 12.48
N ASN A 32 -2.09 15.67 11.88
CA ASN A 32 -2.63 16.78 11.10
C ASN A 32 -4.16 16.87 11.31
N ASP A 33 -4.57 17.72 12.25
CA ASP A 33 -6.00 17.93 12.55
C ASP A 33 -6.78 18.58 11.41
N HIS A 34 -6.10 19.25 10.47
CA HIS A 34 -6.72 19.88 9.30
C HIS A 34 -6.81 18.97 8.09
N LEU A 35 -6.25 17.75 8.16
CA LEU A 35 -6.32 16.78 7.07
C LEU A 35 -7.77 16.48 6.68
N THR A 36 -8.01 16.47 5.38
CA THR A 36 -9.27 16.11 4.75
C THR A 36 -9.20 14.74 4.07
N GLU A 37 -10.36 14.10 3.89
CA GLU A 37 -10.44 12.83 3.15
C GLU A 37 -10.04 12.99 1.67
N GLN A 38 -10.34 14.15 1.06
CA GLN A 38 -9.97 14.43 -0.32
C GLN A 38 -8.44 14.46 -0.49
N GLU A 39 -7.71 15.08 0.43
CA GLU A 39 -6.23 15.07 0.40
C GLU A 39 -5.66 13.66 0.51
N CYS A 40 -6.32 12.78 1.28
CA CYS A 40 -5.94 11.36 1.36
C CYS A 40 -6.14 10.66 0.02
N THR A 41 -7.31 10.84 -0.60
CA THR A 41 -7.62 10.31 -1.93
C THR A 41 -6.67 10.82 -3.00
N ASP A 42 -6.38 12.12 -3.02
CA ASP A 42 -5.43 12.72 -3.96
C ASP A 42 -4.03 12.13 -3.76
N SER A 43 -3.64 11.86 -2.50
CA SER A 43 -2.37 11.21 -2.19
C SER A 43 -2.31 9.77 -2.68
N VAL A 44 -3.35 8.97 -2.44
CA VAL A 44 -3.44 7.58 -2.93
C VAL A 44 -3.38 7.56 -4.46
N MET A 45 -4.14 8.42 -5.13
CA MET A 45 -4.13 8.56 -6.59
C MET A 45 -2.75 8.95 -7.12
N ALA A 46 -2.05 9.88 -6.47
CA ALA A 46 -0.71 10.30 -6.86
C ALA A 46 0.33 9.17 -6.73
N VAL A 47 0.20 8.28 -5.74
CA VAL A 47 1.04 7.09 -5.61
C VAL A 47 0.68 6.07 -6.69
N LEU A 48 -0.62 5.82 -6.92
CA LEU A 48 -1.11 4.88 -7.92
C LEU A 48 -0.73 5.28 -9.37
N ALA A 49 -0.52 6.57 -9.62
CA ALA A 49 -0.05 7.10 -10.90
C ALA A 49 1.40 6.72 -11.23
N LYS A 50 2.19 6.26 -10.25
CA LYS A 50 3.61 5.95 -10.42
C LYS A 50 3.78 4.61 -11.13
N ARG A 51 4.54 4.62 -12.23
CA ARG A 51 4.78 3.40 -13.04
C ARG A 51 5.32 2.22 -12.22
N GLU A 52 6.23 2.49 -11.30
CA GLU A 52 6.81 1.46 -10.42
C GLU A 52 5.74 0.81 -9.54
N VAL A 53 4.88 1.62 -8.91
CA VAL A 53 3.72 1.14 -8.13
C VAL A 53 2.78 0.29 -8.99
N GLN A 54 2.49 0.75 -10.21
CA GLN A 54 1.63 -0.01 -11.13
C GLN A 54 2.22 -1.36 -11.48
N TYR A 55 3.52 -1.44 -11.79
CA TYR A 55 4.20 -2.71 -12.08
C TYR A 55 4.21 -3.65 -10.89
N THR A 56 4.41 -3.13 -9.69
CA THR A 56 4.33 -3.90 -8.46
C THR A 56 2.92 -4.47 -8.25
N LEU A 57 1.88 -3.65 -8.41
CA LEU A 57 0.48 -4.06 -8.30
C LEU A 57 0.11 -5.14 -9.32
N TYR A 58 0.46 -4.97 -10.60
CA TYR A 58 0.20 -5.98 -11.62
C TYR A 58 0.86 -7.31 -11.27
N THR A 59 2.09 -7.26 -10.76
CA THR A 59 2.88 -8.46 -10.49
C THR A 59 2.27 -9.26 -9.34
N GLY A 60 2.01 -8.62 -8.19
CA GLY A 60 1.44 -9.32 -7.04
C GLY A 60 0.01 -9.81 -7.29
N ILE A 61 -0.84 -8.98 -7.91
CA ILE A 61 -2.22 -9.37 -8.24
C ILE A 61 -2.24 -10.55 -9.23
N ALA A 62 -1.31 -10.58 -10.20
CA ALA A 62 -1.20 -11.72 -11.11
C ALA A 62 -0.79 -13.00 -10.38
N LEU A 63 0.10 -12.93 -9.38
CA LEU A 63 0.50 -14.09 -8.59
C LEU A 63 -0.65 -14.62 -7.74
N ASP A 64 -1.41 -13.74 -7.09
CA ASP A 64 -2.64 -14.10 -6.38
C ASP A 64 -3.64 -14.79 -7.32
N GLU A 65 -3.93 -14.20 -8.49
CA GLU A 65 -4.85 -14.80 -9.46
C GLU A 65 -4.39 -16.16 -9.99
N LEU A 66 -3.07 -16.34 -10.18
CA LEU A 66 -2.52 -17.61 -10.63
C LEU A 66 -2.60 -18.68 -9.54
N ALA A 67 -2.39 -18.29 -8.28
CA ALA A 67 -2.59 -19.16 -7.13
C ALA A 67 -4.07 -19.60 -7.03
N GLU A 68 -5.03 -18.66 -7.14
CA GLU A 68 -6.47 -18.98 -7.14
C GLU A 68 -6.85 -19.98 -8.25
N LYS A 69 -6.24 -19.83 -9.44
CA LYS A 69 -6.50 -20.71 -10.60
C LYS A 69 -5.72 -22.03 -10.56
N LYS A 70 -4.92 -22.27 -9.52
CA LYS A 70 -4.02 -23.43 -9.38
C LYS A 70 -3.05 -23.61 -10.56
N LEU A 71 -2.49 -22.51 -11.04
CA LEU A 71 -1.60 -22.48 -12.22
C LEU A 71 -0.13 -22.29 -11.86
N LEU A 72 0.21 -22.17 -10.58
CA LEU A 72 1.60 -22.03 -10.14
C LEU A 72 2.26 -23.41 -10.01
N PRO A 73 3.59 -23.49 -10.22
CA PRO A 73 4.32 -24.72 -9.96
C PRO A 73 4.41 -25.00 -8.45
N GLU A 74 4.51 -26.28 -8.08
CA GLU A 74 4.89 -26.65 -6.72
C GLU A 74 6.38 -26.40 -6.46
N PRO A 75 6.79 -26.00 -5.25
CA PRO A 75 5.97 -25.87 -4.04
C PRO A 75 5.26 -24.50 -3.88
N LEU A 76 5.45 -23.56 -4.81
CA LEU A 76 4.94 -22.19 -4.68
C LEU A 76 3.41 -22.13 -4.58
N GLN A 77 2.71 -23.00 -5.33
CA GLN A 77 1.25 -23.11 -5.25
C GLN A 77 0.78 -23.40 -3.82
N SER A 78 1.34 -24.43 -3.19
CA SER A 78 0.99 -24.79 -1.81
C SER A 78 1.36 -23.70 -0.80
N ILE A 79 2.50 -23.03 -1.02
CA ILE A 79 2.97 -21.93 -0.15
C ILE A 79 1.98 -20.76 -0.16
N LEU A 80 1.52 -20.32 -1.33
CA LEU A 80 0.58 -19.21 -1.44
C LEU A 80 -0.85 -19.59 -1.02
N GLU A 81 -1.31 -20.82 -1.32
CA GLU A 81 -2.64 -21.26 -0.83
C GLU A 81 -2.70 -21.36 0.70
N ALA A 82 -1.57 -21.67 1.33
CA ALA A 82 -1.46 -21.79 2.78
C ALA A 82 -1.24 -20.44 3.48
N ASP A 83 -0.94 -19.37 2.74
CA ASP A 83 -0.55 -18.07 3.30
C ASP A 83 0.59 -18.26 4.33
N GLU A 84 1.67 -18.92 3.89
CA GLU A 84 2.76 -19.40 4.73
C GLU A 84 3.47 -18.24 5.45
N PRO A 85 3.45 -18.16 6.80
CA PRO A 85 4.00 -17.02 7.55
C PRO A 85 5.50 -16.74 7.38
N LEU A 86 6.26 -17.67 6.80
CA LEU A 86 7.68 -17.50 6.50
C LEU A 86 7.96 -17.10 5.04
N PHE A 87 6.93 -17.02 4.19
CA PHE A 87 7.04 -16.51 2.85
C PHE A 87 6.97 -14.98 2.91
N GLY A 88 8.14 -14.33 2.75
CA GLY A 88 8.24 -12.86 2.91
C GLY A 88 8.42 -12.09 1.58
N VAL A 89 7.95 -12.66 0.47
CA VAL A 89 8.26 -12.15 -0.89
C VAL A 89 7.26 -11.07 -1.31
N ASP A 90 6.01 -11.24 -0.90
CA ASP A 90 4.91 -10.29 -0.82
C ASP A 90 5.32 -8.97 -0.14
N GLU A 91 5.82 -8.97 1.10
CA GLU A 91 6.26 -7.72 1.74
C GLU A 91 7.47 -7.14 1.01
N THR A 92 8.40 -7.99 0.57
CA THR A 92 9.55 -7.54 -0.23
C THR A 92 9.10 -6.81 -1.50
N LEU A 93 8.04 -7.30 -2.16
CA LEU A 93 7.46 -6.66 -3.33
C LEU A 93 6.74 -5.36 -2.94
N ALA A 94 5.98 -5.36 -1.84
CA ALA A 94 5.28 -4.18 -1.32
C ALA A 94 6.23 -3.04 -0.92
N LEU A 95 7.46 -3.34 -0.46
CA LEU A 95 8.50 -2.34 -0.24
C LEU A 95 8.84 -1.52 -1.48
N GLY A 96 8.65 -2.09 -2.68
CA GLY A 96 8.77 -1.36 -3.94
C GLY A 96 7.79 -0.18 -4.05
N ILE A 97 6.59 -0.28 -3.46
CA ILE A 97 5.63 0.82 -3.37
C ILE A 97 6.07 1.82 -2.29
N VAL A 98 6.45 1.32 -1.12
CA VAL A 98 6.84 2.14 0.03
C VAL A 98 8.00 3.08 -0.33
N HIS A 99 9.02 2.57 -1.01
CA HIS A 99 10.24 3.32 -1.33
C HIS A 99 10.01 4.50 -2.29
N VAL A 100 8.89 4.54 -3.02
CA VAL A 100 8.57 5.66 -3.93
C VAL A 100 8.46 6.99 -3.18
N TYR A 101 8.11 6.96 -1.89
CA TYR A 101 8.08 8.13 -1.01
C TYR A 101 9.05 8.01 0.17
N GLY A 102 10.11 7.21 0.00
CA GLY A 102 11.22 7.11 0.93
C GLY A 102 10.92 6.34 2.22
N MET A 103 11.86 6.43 3.17
CA MET A 103 11.89 5.56 4.37
C MET A 103 10.81 5.89 5.41
N ILE A 104 10.17 7.06 5.34
CA ILE A 104 9.13 7.46 6.29
C ILE A 104 7.96 6.47 6.26
N GLY A 105 7.59 6.01 5.05
CA GLY A 105 6.52 5.05 4.85
C GLY A 105 6.82 3.67 5.45
N LEU A 106 8.08 3.29 5.65
CA LEU A 106 8.45 1.95 6.11
C LEU A 106 7.85 1.61 7.48
N THR A 107 7.84 2.57 8.40
CA THR A 107 7.25 2.37 9.74
C THR A 107 5.73 2.22 9.68
N SER A 108 5.07 3.00 8.81
CA SER A 108 3.63 2.89 8.59
C SER A 108 3.26 1.56 7.93
N PHE A 109 4.08 1.08 6.99
CA PHE A 109 3.91 -0.22 6.35
C PHE A 109 3.92 -1.36 7.37
N GLY A 110 4.99 -1.48 8.18
CA GLY A 110 5.06 -2.54 9.18
C GLY A 110 3.97 -2.45 10.26
N TYR A 111 3.51 -1.24 10.59
CA TYR A 111 2.36 -1.07 11.48
C TYR A 111 1.06 -1.56 10.84
N LEU A 112 0.82 -1.21 9.57
CA LEU A 112 -0.38 -1.62 8.83
C LEU A 112 -0.44 -3.12 8.61
N ASP A 113 0.67 -3.71 8.22
CA ASP A 113 0.80 -5.15 8.02
C ASP A 113 0.50 -5.90 9.33
N LYS A 114 1.04 -5.44 10.45
CA LYS A 114 0.77 -6.08 11.74
C LYS A 114 -0.67 -5.91 12.23
N GLU A 115 -1.23 -4.71 12.14
CA GLU A 115 -2.55 -4.41 12.72
C GLU A 115 -3.72 -4.78 11.78
N LYS A 116 -3.43 -4.98 10.48
CA LYS A 116 -4.39 -5.27 9.40
C LYS A 116 -5.65 -4.40 9.52
N MET A 117 -5.54 -3.10 9.21
CA MET A 117 -6.62 -2.13 9.38
C MET A 117 -7.56 -2.02 8.16
N GLY A 118 -8.86 -1.81 8.38
CA GLY A 118 -9.81 -1.49 7.31
C GLY A 118 -9.93 -2.60 6.27
N ILE A 119 -9.83 -2.26 4.98
CA ILE A 119 -9.91 -3.23 3.88
C ILE A 119 -8.80 -4.31 3.95
N ILE A 120 -7.64 -3.99 4.53
CA ILE A 120 -6.55 -4.97 4.72
C ILE A 120 -7.05 -6.14 5.58
N ARG A 121 -7.83 -5.86 6.63
CA ARG A 121 -8.44 -6.91 7.47
C ARG A 121 -9.37 -7.80 6.68
N THR A 122 -10.22 -7.18 5.87
CA THR A 122 -11.21 -7.90 5.06
C THR A 122 -10.52 -8.85 4.08
N LEU A 123 -9.40 -8.43 3.47
CA LEU A 123 -8.60 -9.27 2.58
C LEU A 123 -7.95 -10.43 3.34
N ASN A 124 -7.32 -10.16 4.47
CA ASN A 124 -6.66 -11.17 5.32
C ASN A 124 -7.63 -12.25 5.84
N ASP A 125 -8.84 -11.83 6.23
CA ASP A 125 -9.87 -12.70 6.79
C ASP A 125 -10.67 -13.46 5.70
N ASP A 126 -10.57 -13.06 4.44
CA ASP A 126 -11.23 -13.71 3.31
C ASP A 126 -10.51 -15.02 2.92
N LYS A 127 -11.18 -16.16 3.16
CA LYS A 127 -10.68 -17.49 2.79
C LYS A 127 -11.28 -18.03 1.49
N SER A 128 -12.08 -17.23 0.79
CA SER A 128 -12.70 -17.61 -0.49
C SER A 128 -11.85 -17.28 -1.71
N SER A 129 -10.84 -16.42 -1.52
CA SER A 129 -9.88 -15.95 -2.53
C SER A 129 -8.46 -15.96 -1.95
N VAL A 130 -7.45 -15.86 -2.81
CA VAL A 130 -6.04 -15.75 -2.39
C VAL A 130 -5.63 -14.30 -2.49
N HIS A 131 -5.19 -13.71 -1.38
CA HIS A 131 -4.78 -12.29 -1.29
C HIS A 131 -3.42 -12.14 -0.61
N VAL A 132 -2.50 -13.08 -0.83
CA VAL A 132 -1.16 -13.09 -0.18
C VAL A 132 -0.35 -11.87 -0.57
N PHE A 133 -0.40 -11.46 -1.84
CA PHE A 133 0.28 -10.24 -2.25
C PHE A 133 -0.59 -9.00 -2.03
N LEU A 134 -1.90 -9.11 -2.29
CA LEU A 134 -2.76 -7.94 -2.36
C LEU A 134 -2.83 -7.15 -1.05
N ASP A 135 -2.96 -7.80 0.10
CA ASP A 135 -3.10 -7.11 1.38
C ASP A 135 -1.86 -6.27 1.71
N ASP A 136 -0.65 -6.80 1.48
CA ASP A 136 0.62 -6.08 1.62
C ASP A 136 0.81 -4.98 0.59
N LEU A 137 0.36 -5.19 -0.64
CA LEU A 137 0.36 -4.13 -1.66
C LEU A 137 -0.53 -2.96 -1.23
N ILE A 138 -1.67 -3.24 -0.59
CA ILE A 138 -2.53 -2.18 -0.01
C ILE A 138 -1.86 -1.52 1.18
N CYS A 139 -1.17 -2.27 2.06
CA CYS A 139 -0.34 -1.71 3.13
C CYS A 139 0.71 -0.74 2.55
N GLY A 140 1.42 -1.16 1.51
CA GLY A 140 2.46 -0.36 0.84
C GLY A 140 1.90 0.93 0.22
N LEU A 141 0.74 0.84 -0.45
CA LEU A 141 0.07 1.98 -1.06
C LEU A 141 -0.41 3.01 -0.02
N ALA A 142 -1.03 2.55 1.06
CA ALA A 142 -1.45 3.42 2.16
C ALA A 142 -0.26 4.05 2.89
N ALA A 143 0.82 3.29 3.11
CA ALA A 143 2.05 3.78 3.72
C ALA A 143 2.75 4.85 2.87
N ALA A 144 2.87 4.63 1.56
CA ALA A 144 3.45 5.58 0.63
C ALA A 144 2.59 6.86 0.52
N ALA A 145 1.27 6.73 0.48
CA ALA A 145 0.36 7.88 0.47
C ALA A 145 0.43 8.69 1.76
N SER A 146 0.58 8.01 2.90
CA SER A 146 0.81 8.64 4.21
C SER A 146 2.14 9.39 4.26
N ALA A 147 3.23 8.78 3.75
CA ALA A 147 4.54 9.43 3.65
C ALA A 147 4.51 10.68 2.76
N ARG A 148 3.80 10.61 1.63
CA ARG A 148 3.59 11.77 0.75
C ARG A 148 2.91 12.93 1.48
N ILE A 149 1.87 12.67 2.26
CA ILE A 149 1.18 13.70 3.07
C ILE A 149 2.14 14.29 4.11
N ALA A 150 2.88 13.43 4.82
CA ALA A 150 3.84 13.87 5.83
C ALA A 150 4.93 14.79 5.23
N HIS A 151 5.41 14.50 4.03
CA HIS A 151 6.36 15.37 3.31
C HIS A 151 5.77 16.71 2.86
N GLN A 152 4.45 16.81 2.72
CA GLN A 152 3.74 18.03 2.32
C GLN A 152 3.26 18.86 3.51
N ASN A 153 3.54 18.43 4.75
CA ASN A 153 3.11 19.13 5.94
C ASN A 153 3.87 20.47 6.10
N GLU A 154 3.18 21.58 5.82
CA GLU A 154 3.72 22.94 5.91
C GLU A 154 4.08 23.37 7.35
N HIS A 155 3.61 22.65 8.36
CA HIS A 155 3.98 22.89 9.77
C HIS A 155 5.26 22.16 10.19
N ALA A 156 5.92 21.43 9.28
CA ALA A 156 7.21 20.84 9.55
C ALA A 156 8.25 21.95 9.89
N PRO A 157 9.10 21.77 10.91
CA PRO A 157 10.09 22.79 11.27
C PRO A 157 11.06 23.05 10.11
N ASP A 158 11.16 24.31 9.67
CA ASP A 158 12.17 24.74 8.69
C ASP A 158 13.48 25.13 9.39
N TYR A 159 14.50 24.28 9.23
CA TYR A 159 15.83 24.50 9.78
C TYR A 159 16.75 25.32 8.87
N SER A 160 16.32 25.68 7.66
CA SER A 160 17.13 26.45 6.69
C SER A 160 17.54 27.82 7.25
N SER A 161 16.69 28.42 8.08
CA SER A 161 16.95 29.67 8.80
C SER A 161 18.16 29.62 9.76
N LYS A 162 18.64 28.41 10.13
CA LYS A 162 19.81 28.21 11.01
C LYS A 162 21.13 28.03 10.25
N LEU A 163 21.10 27.88 8.92
CA LEU A 163 22.29 27.84 8.09
C LEU A 163 22.77 29.26 7.81
N ARG A 164 23.43 29.90 8.79
CA ARG A 164 24.39 30.96 8.50
C ARG A 164 25.71 30.28 8.19
N LEU A 165 26.06 30.23 6.91
CA LEU A 165 27.43 29.96 6.48
C LEU A 165 28.17 31.30 6.60
N ASP A 166 29.02 31.41 7.62
CA ASP A 166 29.99 32.50 7.76
C ASP A 166 31.11 32.36 6.71
#